data_AF-A0A2T4HR86-F1
#
_entry.id   AF-A0A2T4HR86-F1
#
_cell.length_a   1.000
_cell.length_b   1.000
_cell.length_c   1.000
_cell.angle_alpha   90.00
_cell.angle_beta   90.00
_cell.angle_gamma   90.00
#
_symmetry.space_group_name_H-M   'P 1'
#
loop_
_entity.id
_entity.type
_entity.pdbx_description
1 polymer ?
#
loop_
_entity_poly.entity_id
_entity_poly.type
_entity_poly.pdbx_seq_one_letter_code
_entity_poly.pdbx_strand_id
1 'polypeptide(L)' 'MLEFQCWFCGEGIERSDGDALMIGIESLWRWAEGTRRKDAPYQNIYVHSRCAMDRMAGATMDLETSVFGEEE' A
#
# COMPACT_ATOMS: atom_id res chain seq x y z
N MET A 1 -0.20 9.46 20.19
CA MET A 1 -0.63 9.70 18.80
C MET A 1 -0.23 8.45 18.03
N LEU A 2 -1.15 7.80 17.30
CA LEU A 2 -0.77 6.65 16.49
C LEU A 2 0.14 7.13 15.35
N GLU A 3 1.25 6.46 15.10
CA GLU A 3 2.25 6.86 14.09
C GLU A 3 1.70 6.74 12.66
N PHE A 4 0.70 5.89 12.45
CA PHE A 4 0.13 5.60 11.14
C PHE A 4 -1.39 5.76 11.17
N GLN A 5 -1.93 6.29 10.08
CA GLN A 5 -3.37 6.49 9.85
C GLN A 5 -3.75 5.86 8.52
N CYS A 6 -4.83 5.09 8.53
CA CYS A 6 -5.38 4.48 7.32
C CYS A 6 -5.93 5.57 6.39
N TRP A 7 -5.41 5.63 5.17
CA TRP A 7 -5.82 6.61 4.17
C TRP A 7 -7.30 6.50 3.78
N PHE A 8 -7.89 5.31 3.85
CA PHE A 8 -9.26 5.08 3.38
C PHE A 8 -10.35 5.37 4.42
N CYS A 9 -10.11 5.10 5.70
CA CYS A 9 -11.10 5.29 6.77
C CYS A 9 -10.72 6.39 7.78
N GLY A 10 -9.47 6.87 7.77
CA GLY A 10 -8.99 7.89 8.71
C GLY A 10 -8.73 7.37 10.14
N GLU A 11 -8.98 6.09 10.41
CA GLU A 11 -8.66 5.48 11.70
C GLU A 11 -7.16 5.21 11.82
N GLY A 12 -6.65 5.16 13.05
CA GLY A 12 -5.26 4.81 13.27
C GLY A 12 -4.97 3.34 12.98
N ILE A 13 -3.72 3.06 12.62
CA ILE A 13 -3.21 1.70 12.41
C ILE A 13 -2.36 1.33 13.63
N GLU A 14 -2.73 0.26 14.31
CA GLU A 14 -1.95 -0.26 15.43
C GLU A 14 -0.76 -1.08 14.93
N ARG A 15 0.37 -1.06 15.66
CA ARG A 15 1.53 -1.90 15.30
C ARG A 15 1.26 -3.41 15.41
N SER A 16 0.22 -3.79 16.16
CA SER A 16 -0.31 -5.15 16.27
C SER A 16 -1.08 -5.59 15.03
N ASP A 17 -1.46 -4.67 14.14
CA ASP A 17 -2.09 -4.98 12.86
C ASP A 17 -1.03 -5.51 11.88
N GLY A 18 -0.76 -6.82 11.99
CA GLY A 18 0.25 -7.52 11.19
C GLY A 18 -0.04 -7.52 9.69
N ASP A 19 -1.27 -7.21 9.29
CA ASP A 19 -1.71 -7.19 7.91
C ASP A 19 -1.80 -5.76 7.34
N ALA A 20 -1.37 -4.74 8.09
CA ALA A 20 -1.37 -3.37 7.60
C ALA A 20 -0.48 -3.22 6.35
N LEU A 21 -0.96 -2.44 5.37
CA LEU A 21 -0.33 -2.31 4.07
C LEU A 21 0.29 -0.93 3.87
N MET A 22 1.42 -0.91 3.17
CA MET A 22 1.99 0.29 2.55
C MET A 22 1.77 0.22 1.04
N ILE A 23 1.12 1.23 0.47
CA ILE A 23 0.88 1.34 -0.97
C ILE A 23 1.73 2.47 -1.53
N GLY A 24 2.59 2.15 -2.49
CA GLY A 24 3.37 3.11 -3.26
C GLY A 24 2.58 3.65 -4.45
N ILE A 25 2.43 4.96 -4.53
CA ILE A 25 1.84 5.67 -5.67
C ILE A 25 2.96 6.43 -6.37
N GLU A 26 3.29 6.06 -7.60
CA GLU A 26 4.33 6.71 -8.38
C GLU A 26 3.99 6.77 -9.87
N SER A 27 4.67 7.67 -10.58
CA SER A 27 4.57 7.71 -12.04
C SER A 27 5.10 6.40 -12.65
N LEU A 28 4.27 5.74 -13.46
CA LEU A 28 4.66 4.53 -14.22
C LEU A 28 5.95 4.73 -15.02
N TRP A 29 6.14 5.93 -15.57
CA TRP A 29 7.30 6.26 -16.40
C TRP A 29 8.56 6.63 -15.62
N ARG A 30 8.50 6.62 -14.28
CA ARG A 30 9.65 6.92 -13.42
C ARG A 30 10.86 6.03 -13.73
N TRP A 31 10.61 4.82 -14.22
CA TRP A 31 11.58 3.78 -14.49
C TRP A 31 11.77 3.47 -15.98
N ALA A 32 11.05 4.16 -16.88
CA ALA A 32 10.96 3.80 -18.30
C ALA A 32 12.31 3.84 -19.03
N GLU A 33 13.25 4.66 -18.58
CA GLU A 33 14.59 4.82 -19.18
C GLU A 33 15.66 4.06 -18.38
N GLY A 34 15.26 3.06 -17.58
CA GLY A 34 16.18 2.28 -16.74
C GLY A 34 16.84 3.08 -15.63
N THR A 35 16.46 4.34 -15.44
CA THR A 35 16.99 5.23 -14.39
C THR A 35 15.84 5.87 -13.64
N ARG A 36 15.96 5.95 -12.31
CA ARG A 36 14.96 6.60 -11.46
C ARG A 36 15.03 8.11 -11.66
N ARG A 37 14.02 8.68 -12.31
CA ARG A 37 13.84 10.13 -12.36
C ARG A 37 13.60 10.69 -10.94
N LYS A 38 14.48 11.58 -10.49
CA LYS A 38 14.48 12.14 -9.12
C LYS A 38 13.34 13.13 -8.87
N ASP A 39 12.84 13.74 -9.94
CA ASP A 39 11.79 14.74 -10.01
C ASP A 39 10.39 14.15 -10.24
N ALA A 40 10.29 12.85 -10.54
CA ALA A 40 9.01 12.19 -10.71
C ALA A 40 8.27 12.08 -9.36
N PRO A 41 6.96 12.46 -9.32
CA PRO A 41 6.18 12.41 -8.10
C PRO A 41 6.06 10.97 -7.59
N TYR A 42 6.21 10.80 -6.27
CA TYR A 42 5.94 9.56 -5.58
C TYR A 42 5.40 9.86 -4.18
N GLN A 43 4.53 8.99 -3.68
CA GLN A 43 3.97 9.07 -2.34
C GLN A 43 3.69 7.67 -1.84
N ASN A 44 3.93 7.42 -0.55
CA ASN A 44 3.45 6.21 0.12
C ASN A 44 2.22 6.56 0.95
N ILE A 45 1.22 5.68 0.95
CA ILE A 45 0.07 5.74 1.85
C ILE A 45 0.00 4.45 2.68
N TYR A 46 -0.61 4.54 3.86
CA TYR A 46 -0.78 3.42 4.78
C TYR A 46 -2.26 3.09 4.90
N VAL A 47 -2.60 1.80 4.92
CA VAL A 47 -4.00 1.36 4.98
C VAL A 47 -4.13 0.05 5.75
N HIS A 48 -5.29 -0.18 6.37
CA HIS A 48 -5.64 -1.52 6.87
C HIS A 48 -5.83 -2.47 5.68
N SER A 49 -5.47 -3.75 5.83
CA SER A 49 -5.72 -4.81 4.82
C SER A 49 -7.19 -4.86 4.41
N ARG A 50 -8.11 -4.88 5.37
CA ARG A 50 -9.56 -4.89 5.14
C ARG A 50 -10.03 -3.72 4.26
N CYS A 51 -9.52 -2.51 4.53
CA CYS A 51 -9.91 -1.33 3.78
C CYS A 51 -9.34 -1.36 2.36
N ALA A 52 -8.15 -1.92 2.18
CA ALA A 52 -7.58 -2.17 0.86
C ALA A 52 -8.39 -3.18 0.07
N MET A 53 -8.75 -4.32 0.67
CA MET A 53 -9.60 -5.34 0.03
C MET A 53 -10.95 -4.75 -0.39
N ASP A 54 -11.65 -4.06 0.51
CA ASP A 54 -12.96 -3.47 0.21
C ASP A 54 -12.92 -2.45 -0.92
N ARG A 55 -11.83 -1.66 -1.00
CA ARG A 55 -11.69 -0.58 -1.99
C ARG A 55 -11.10 -1.04 -3.31
N MET A 56 -10.34 -2.13 -3.33
CA MET A 56 -9.74 -2.69 -4.55
C MET A 56 -10.54 -3.84 -5.13
N ALA A 57 -11.46 -4.43 -4.36
CA ALA A 57 -12.43 -5.40 -4.86
C ALA A 57 -13.22 -4.80 -6.03
N GLY A 58 -13.12 -5.44 -7.21
CA GLY A 58 -13.79 -5.02 -8.45
C GLY A 58 -12.93 -4.21 -9.43
N ALA A 59 -11.70 -3.84 -9.08
CA ALA A 59 -10.80 -3.06 -9.93
C ALA A 59 -9.91 -3.91 -10.87
N THR A 60 -10.23 -5.19 -11.09
CA THR A 60 -9.51 -6.22 -11.89
C THR A 60 -8.31 -6.92 -11.22
N MET A 61 -8.12 -6.78 -9.91
CA MET A 61 -7.04 -7.48 -9.18
C MET A 61 -7.55 -7.94 -7.82
N ASP A 62 -7.55 -9.24 -7.59
CA ASP A 62 -7.60 -9.77 -6.23
C ASP A 62 -6.22 -9.54 -5.61
N LEU A 63 -6.17 -8.85 -4.47
CA LEU A 63 -4.95 -8.73 -3.70
C LEU A 63 -4.67 -10.09 -3.08
N GLU A 64 -3.82 -10.90 -3.70
CA GLU A 64 -3.34 -12.13 -3.08
C GLU A 64 -2.59 -11.79 -1.78
N THR A 65 -3.14 -12.19 -0.65
CA THR A 65 -2.50 -12.06 0.68
C THR A 65 -1.34 -13.04 0.89
N SER A 66 -1.04 -13.90 -0.09
CA SER A 66 0.06 -14.88 -0.04
C SER A 66 1.46 -14.26 0.02
N VAL A 67 1.59 -12.92 -0.04
CA VAL A 67 2.87 -12.22 0.19
C VAL A 67 3.17 -12.03 1.70
N PHE A 68 2.22 -12.35 2.59
CA PHE A 68 2.33 -12.10 4.04
C PHE A 68 2.68 -13.34 4.89
N GLY A 69 3.02 -14.46 4.27
CA GLY A 69 3.44 -15.66 5.00
C GLY A 69 3.99 -16.76 4.09
N GLU A 70 5.27 -16.66 3.72
CA GLU A 70 6.07 -17.86 3.51
C GLU A 70 6.75 -18.17 4.85
N GLU A 71 6.29 -19.25 5.51
CA GLU A 71 7.05 -19.90 6.56
C GLU A 71 8.33 -20.49 5.94
N GLU A 72 9.50 -19.98 6.34
CA GLU A 72 10.77 -20.72 6.33
C GLU A 72 11.22 -21.01 7.76
#